data_AF-A0A1I6L2W9-F1
#
_entry.id   AF-A0A1I6L2W9-F1
#
_cell.length_a   1.000
_cell.length_b   1.000
_cell.length_c   1.000
_cell.angle_alpha   90.00
_cell.angle_beta   90.00
_cell.angle_gamma   90.00
#
_symmetry.space_group_name_H-M   'P 1'
#
loop_
_entity.id
_entity.type
_entity.pdbx_description
1 polymer ?
#
loop_
_entity_poly.entity_id
_entity_poly.type
_entity_poly.pdbx_seq_one_letter_code
_entity_poly.pdbx_strand_id
1 'polypeptide(L)'
;MAPLTAFQAYNLVIGLVVGAELVYLLRAESAVTGYRRFMLVTVFGVVTFVVAGPVAEVLAPSLVHWVHGVGALLVVLGLYSPVRNDLRTEGWARVLLCDPSQIRSPADWMRPMDDAILELFHSSELVLTPAVVALNIDRSREAVNRRLTALADRDLVERVERGKYRLTPLGEQYLRGRLHVSMLTRQGKESNRPEREPPAER
;
A
#
# COMPACT_ATOMS: atom_id res chain seq x y z
N MET A 1 5.07 61.07 12.60
CA MET A 1 5.59 59.68 12.65
C MET A 1 7.10 59.77 12.55
N ALA A 2 7.84 58.98 13.33
CA ALA A 2 9.29 58.91 13.16
C ALA A 2 9.62 58.35 11.77
N PRO A 3 10.70 58.81 11.11
CA PRO A 3 11.12 58.26 9.83
C PRO A 3 11.50 56.77 9.99
N LEU A 4 11.21 55.96 8.98
CA LEU A 4 11.61 54.55 8.94
C LEU A 4 13.13 54.45 9.00
N THR A 5 13.63 53.52 9.80
CA THR A 5 15.04 53.11 9.72
C THR A 5 15.29 52.35 8.42
N ALA A 6 16.53 52.36 7.93
CA ALA A 6 16.92 51.58 6.76
C ALA A 6 16.60 50.08 6.93
N PHE A 7 16.74 49.56 8.14
CA PHE A 7 16.42 48.17 8.47
C PHE A 7 14.92 47.87 8.39
N GLN A 8 14.06 48.75 8.91
CA GLN A 8 12.61 48.61 8.81
C GLN A 8 12.12 48.71 7.35
N ALA A 9 12.69 49.64 6.58
CA ALA A 9 12.39 49.76 5.15
C ALA A 9 12.79 48.48 4.39
N TYR A 10 13.98 47.93 4.67
CA TYR A 10 14.44 46.66 4.11
C TYR A 10 13.49 45.50 4.46
N ASN A 11 13.13 45.34 5.74
CA ASN A 11 12.24 44.27 6.20
C ASN A 11 10.85 44.34 5.56
N LEU A 12 10.29 45.55 5.38
CA LEU A 12 9.02 45.75 4.68
C LEU A 12 9.11 45.32 3.21
N VAL A 13 10.17 45.73 2.50
CA VAL A 13 10.36 45.39 1.09
C VAL A 13 10.53 43.88 0.92
N ILE A 14 11.43 43.26 1.68
CA ILE A 14 11.66 41.81 1.60
C ILE A 14 10.41 41.03 2.00
N GLY A 15 9.71 41.46 3.06
CA GLY A 15 8.46 40.85 3.48
C GLY A 15 7.41 40.83 2.37
N LEU A 16 7.24 41.95 1.66
CA LEU A 16 6.33 42.07 0.52
C LEU A 16 6.75 41.21 -0.67
N VAL A 17 8.04 41.18 -1.02
CA VAL A 17 8.57 40.35 -2.11
C VAL A 17 8.32 38.87 -1.84
N VAL A 18 8.73 38.38 -0.66
CA VAL A 18 8.55 36.97 -0.28
C VAL A 18 7.07 36.61 -0.16
N GLY A 19 6.25 37.51 0.40
CA GLY A 19 4.80 37.31 0.45
C GLY A 19 4.17 37.18 -0.94
N ALA A 20 4.58 38.03 -1.89
CA ALA A 20 4.10 37.97 -3.27
C ALA A 20 4.56 36.70 -4.00
N GLU A 21 5.83 36.29 -3.81
CA GLU A 21 6.37 35.04 -4.35
C GLU A 21 5.60 33.81 -3.85
N LEU A 22 5.32 33.74 -2.54
CA LEU A 22 4.53 32.64 -1.96
C LEU A 22 3.11 32.57 -2.53
N VAL A 23 2.47 33.72 -2.74
CA VAL A 23 1.14 33.80 -3.38
C VAL A 23 1.21 33.40 -4.86
N TYR A 24 2.27 33.80 -5.57
CA TYR A 24 2.51 33.40 -6.96
C TYR A 24 2.69 31.89 -7.08
N LEU A 25 3.54 31.29 -6.23
CA LEU A 25 3.77 29.84 -6.20
C LEU A 25 2.48 29.07 -5.91
N LEU A 26 1.71 29.52 -4.93
CA LEU A 26 0.40 28.94 -4.61
C LEU A 26 -0.57 29.01 -5.79
N ARG A 27 -0.51 30.06 -6.62
CA ARG A 27 -1.33 30.19 -7.83
C ARG A 27 -0.83 29.32 -8.97
N ALA A 28 0.49 29.19 -9.13
CA ALA A 28 1.11 28.40 -10.19
C ALA A 28 0.86 26.88 -10.01
N GLU A 29 0.85 26.40 -8.76
CA GLU A 29 0.74 24.98 -8.41
C GLU A 29 -0.70 24.51 -8.12
N SER A 30 -1.69 24.93 -8.92
CA SER A 30 -3.12 24.69 -8.64
C SER A 30 -3.63 23.25 -8.87
N ALA A 31 -2.75 22.24 -8.97
CA ALA A 31 -3.11 20.89 -9.41
C ALA A 31 -3.55 19.93 -8.28
N VAL A 32 -3.39 20.28 -7.00
CA VAL A 32 -3.62 19.34 -5.89
C VAL A 32 -4.89 19.67 -5.11
N THR A 33 -6.03 19.13 -5.55
CA THR A 33 -7.35 19.39 -4.95
C THR A 33 -7.52 18.80 -3.55
N GLY A 34 -6.85 17.69 -3.24
CA GLY A 34 -6.99 16.97 -1.96
C GLY A 34 -6.47 17.73 -0.74
N TYR A 35 -5.38 18.49 -0.89
CA TYR A 35 -4.69 19.16 0.23
C TYR A 35 -4.80 20.68 0.19
N ARG A 36 -5.60 21.23 -0.73
CA ARG A 36 -5.70 22.67 -0.99
C ARG A 36 -6.01 23.47 0.27
N ARG A 37 -6.90 22.99 1.15
CA ARG A 37 -7.28 23.71 2.38
C ARG A 37 -6.12 23.85 3.36
N PHE A 38 -5.35 22.78 3.56
CA PHE A 38 -4.20 22.79 4.47
C PHE A 38 -3.06 23.66 3.94
N MET A 39 -2.74 23.51 2.65
CA MET A 39 -1.76 24.34 1.98
C MET A 39 -2.13 25.84 2.03
N LEU A 40 -3.41 26.17 1.84
CA LEU A 40 -3.89 27.56 1.97
C LEU A 40 -3.69 28.10 3.39
N VAL A 41 -3.99 27.31 4.43
CA VAL A 41 -3.79 27.72 5.83
C VAL A 41 -2.31 27.90 6.14
N THR A 42 -1.44 27.00 5.67
CA THR A 42 0.01 27.12 5.83
C THR A 42 0.55 28.36 5.14
N VAL A 43 0.24 28.57 3.86
CA VAL A 43 0.72 29.73 3.10
C VAL A 43 0.18 31.03 3.71
N PHE A 44 -1.08 31.06 4.12
CA PHE A 44 -1.65 32.20 4.82
C PHE A 44 -0.92 32.51 6.14
N GLY A 45 -0.55 31.47 6.90
CA GLY A 45 0.27 31.61 8.10
C GLY A 45 1.66 32.18 7.82
N VAL A 46 2.36 31.68 6.79
CA VAL A 46 3.68 32.19 6.38
C VAL A 46 3.60 33.63 5.87
N VAL A 47 2.62 33.96 5.03
CA VAL A 47 2.40 35.34 4.55
C VAL A 47 2.10 36.28 5.71
N THR A 48 1.27 35.86 6.67
CA THR A 48 1.03 36.62 7.89
C THR A 48 2.32 36.86 8.67
N PHE A 49 3.15 35.83 8.84
CA PHE A 49 4.42 35.93 9.55
C PHE A 49 5.41 36.90 8.85
N VAL A 50 5.56 36.77 7.53
CA VAL A 50 6.58 37.48 6.75
C VAL A 50 6.18 38.91 6.37
N VAL A 51 4.88 39.18 6.19
CA VAL A 51 4.38 40.52 5.82
C VAL A 51 3.88 41.29 7.04
N ALA A 52 3.04 40.68 7.87
CA ALA A 52 2.42 41.41 8.98
C ALA A 52 3.40 41.66 10.14
N GLY A 53 4.45 40.85 10.29
CA GLY A 53 5.52 41.08 11.27
C GLY A 53 6.22 42.43 11.08
N PRO A 54 6.84 42.71 9.92
CA PRO A 54 7.46 44.00 9.61
C PRO A 54 6.48 45.18 9.67
N VAL A 55 5.23 44.99 9.25
CA VAL A 55 4.19 46.03 9.37
C VAL A 55 3.88 46.35 10.83
N ALA A 56 3.75 45.32 11.68
CA ALA A 56 3.53 45.50 13.11
C ALA A 56 4.74 46.16 13.79
N GLU A 57 5.97 45.87 13.35
CA GLU A 57 7.19 46.50 13.88
C GLU A 57 7.18 48.02 13.71
N VAL A 58 6.61 48.51 12.61
CA VAL A 58 6.51 49.94 12.32
C VAL A 58 5.29 50.58 13.00
N LEU A 59 4.13 49.92 12.96
CA LEU A 59 2.86 50.53 13.36
C LEU A 59 2.48 50.26 14.82
N ALA A 60 2.84 49.10 15.36
CA ALA A 60 2.46 48.66 16.70
C ALA A 60 3.52 47.69 17.28
N PRO A 61 4.71 48.20 17.68
CA PRO A 61 5.82 47.36 18.11
C PRO A 61 5.48 46.38 19.24
N SER A 62 4.55 46.77 20.13
CA SER A 62 4.06 45.93 21.23
C SER A 62 3.32 44.67 20.76
N LEU A 63 2.80 44.64 19.54
CA LEU A 63 2.03 43.54 18.98
C LEU A 63 2.86 42.60 18.10
N VAL A 64 4.14 42.91 17.82
CA VAL A 64 4.99 42.14 16.91
C VAL A 64 5.03 40.65 17.27
N HIS A 65 5.26 40.32 18.54
CA HIS A 65 5.32 38.93 18.99
C HIS A 65 3.98 38.21 18.86
N TRP A 66 2.86 38.91 19.07
CA TRP A 66 1.52 38.36 18.87
C TRP A 66 1.26 38.03 17.41
N VAL A 67 1.65 38.93 16.49
CA VAL A 67 1.51 38.71 15.04
C VAL A 67 2.34 37.51 14.58
N HIS A 68 3.60 37.42 15.02
CA HIS A 68 4.43 36.25 14.75
C HIS A 68 3.84 34.96 15.34
N GLY A 69 3.33 35.01 16.57
CA GLY A 69 2.70 33.87 17.24
C GLY A 69 1.47 33.35 16.51
N VAL A 70 0.61 34.25 16.02
CA VAL A 70 -0.58 33.90 15.21
C VAL A 70 -0.16 33.28 13.87
N GLY A 71 0.82 33.88 13.18
CA GLY A 71 1.36 33.33 11.94
C GLY A 71 1.95 31.92 12.14
N ALA A 72 2.75 31.72 13.19
CA ALA A 72 3.33 30.43 13.55
C ALA A 72 2.27 29.38 13.90
N LEU A 73 1.22 29.76 14.65
CA LEU A 73 0.11 28.87 14.97
C LEU A 73 -0.64 28.42 13.72
N LEU A 74 -0.89 29.33 12.78
CA LEU A 74 -1.52 28.99 11.49
C LEU A 74 -0.65 28.06 10.66
N VAL A 75 0.68 28.25 10.66
CA VAL A 75 1.61 27.31 10.02
C VAL A 75 1.52 25.94 10.68
N VAL A 76 1.56 25.86 12.01
CA VAL A 76 1.43 24.59 12.75
C VAL A 76 0.10 23.91 12.42
N LEU A 77 -1.02 24.62 12.46
CA LEU A 77 -2.35 24.08 12.17
C LEU A 77 -2.50 23.66 10.70
N GLY A 78 -1.97 24.44 9.76
CA GLY A 78 -1.96 24.11 8.35
C GLY A 78 -1.10 22.87 8.06
N LEU A 79 0.00 22.70 8.80
CA LEU A 79 0.85 21.50 8.73
C LEU A 79 0.30 20.32 9.56
N TYR A 80 -0.69 20.53 10.42
CA TYR A 80 -1.20 19.52 11.37
C TYR A 80 -2.09 18.43 10.72
N SER A 81 -2.25 18.38 9.41
CA SER A 81 -2.92 17.27 8.68
C SER A 81 -2.66 17.39 7.16
N PRO A 82 -2.42 16.32 6.34
CA PRO A 82 -2.06 14.93 6.61
C PRO A 82 -0.92 14.45 5.66
N VAL A 83 0.36 14.63 6.03
CA VAL A 83 1.45 13.79 5.46
C VAL A 83 1.50 12.43 6.18
N ARG A 84 0.76 12.28 7.29
CA ARG A 84 0.76 11.10 8.15
C ARG A 84 -0.58 10.34 8.23
N ASN A 85 -1.55 10.62 7.35
CA ASN A 85 -2.79 9.82 7.31
C ASN A 85 -2.88 8.87 6.11
N ASP A 86 -2.47 9.30 4.90
CA ASP A 86 -2.69 8.49 3.69
C ASP A 86 -1.69 7.35 3.50
N LEU A 87 -0.48 7.50 4.07
CA LEU A 87 0.51 6.42 4.06
C LEU A 87 0.11 5.24 4.94
N ARG A 88 -0.91 5.35 5.81
CA ARG A 88 -1.30 4.26 6.71
C ARG A 88 -2.50 3.44 6.23
N THR A 89 -3.36 3.97 5.38
CA THR A 89 -4.59 3.27 4.95
C THR A 89 -4.58 2.82 3.50
N GLU A 90 -4.01 3.59 2.56
CA GLU A 90 -4.09 3.24 1.13
C GLU A 90 -2.75 2.83 0.51
N GLY A 91 -1.64 3.39 1.01
CA GLY A 91 -0.29 3.04 0.53
C GLY A 91 0.07 1.57 0.81
N TRP A 92 -0.16 1.10 2.03
CA TRP A 92 0.07 -0.30 2.40
C TRP A 92 -0.86 -1.23 1.64
N ALA A 93 -2.15 -0.91 1.50
CA ALA A 93 -3.08 -1.73 0.75
C ALA A 93 -2.61 -1.91 -0.70
N ARG A 94 -2.16 -0.85 -1.38
CA ARG A 94 -1.66 -0.95 -2.75
C ARG A 94 -0.37 -1.79 -2.85
N VAL A 95 0.59 -1.57 -1.96
CA VAL A 95 1.86 -2.34 -1.91
C VAL A 95 1.59 -3.82 -1.62
N LEU A 96 0.67 -4.09 -0.69
CA LEU A 96 0.20 -5.43 -0.33
C LEU A 96 -0.59 -6.11 -1.46
N LEU A 97 -1.42 -5.36 -2.20
CA LEU A 97 -2.20 -5.87 -3.33
C LEU A 97 -1.37 -6.08 -4.62
N CYS A 98 -0.21 -5.42 -4.74
CA CYS A 98 0.68 -5.64 -5.89
C CYS A 98 1.31 -7.04 -5.89
N ASP A 99 1.50 -7.64 -4.71
CA ASP A 99 1.98 -9.02 -4.57
C ASP A 99 1.31 -9.71 -3.38
N PRO A 100 0.07 -10.23 -3.55
CA PRO A 100 -0.67 -10.89 -2.48
C PRO A 100 0.03 -12.15 -1.95
N SER A 101 1.02 -12.70 -2.68
CA SER A 101 1.79 -13.87 -2.22
C SER A 101 2.55 -13.60 -0.92
N GLN A 102 2.97 -12.35 -0.67
CA GLN A 102 3.70 -11.96 0.54
C GLN A 102 2.84 -11.94 1.81
N ILE A 103 1.52 -11.93 1.66
CA ILE A 103 0.55 -11.82 2.77
C ILE A 103 -0.08 -13.17 3.08
N ARG A 104 -0.10 -14.06 2.09
CA ARG A 104 -0.57 -15.42 2.31
C ARG A 104 0.38 -16.10 3.29
N SER A 105 -0.18 -16.84 4.23
CA SER A 105 0.57 -17.75 5.07
C SER A 105 0.69 -19.07 4.32
N PRO A 106 1.79 -19.38 3.60
CA PRO A 106 1.95 -20.68 2.98
C PRO A 106 1.99 -21.77 4.04
N ALA A 107 1.48 -22.96 3.72
CA ALA A 107 1.69 -24.12 4.58
C ALA A 107 3.17 -24.51 4.58
N ASP A 108 3.67 -25.12 5.66
CA ASP A 108 5.09 -25.44 5.84
C ASP A 108 5.72 -26.27 4.71
N TRP A 109 4.90 -27.04 3.97
CA TRP A 109 5.34 -27.87 2.85
C TRP A 109 5.38 -27.11 1.50
N MET A 110 4.75 -25.94 1.44
CA MET A 110 4.68 -25.10 0.25
C MET A 110 6.01 -24.36 0.02
N ARG A 111 6.26 -24.04 -1.24
CA ARG A 111 7.43 -23.30 -1.71
C ARG A 111 6.93 -22.10 -2.51
N PRO A 112 7.73 -21.03 -2.68
CA PRO A 112 7.34 -19.88 -3.50
C PRO A 112 6.88 -20.25 -4.92
N MET A 113 7.40 -21.35 -5.47
CA MET A 113 6.99 -21.86 -6.77
C MET A 113 5.56 -22.38 -6.81
N ASP A 114 4.99 -22.85 -5.70
CA ASP A 114 3.60 -23.33 -5.67
C ASP A 114 2.61 -22.19 -5.82
N ASP A 115 2.88 -21.06 -5.17
CA ASP A 115 2.09 -19.84 -5.31
C ASP A 115 2.10 -19.38 -6.77
N ALA A 116 3.27 -19.31 -7.40
CA ALA A 116 3.38 -18.97 -8.82
C ALA A 116 2.59 -19.95 -9.73
N ILE A 117 2.60 -21.25 -9.41
CA ILE A 117 1.80 -22.24 -10.14
C ILE A 117 0.31 -21.96 -9.97
N LEU A 118 -0.16 -21.81 -8.73
CA LEU A 118 -1.58 -21.58 -8.42
C LEU A 118 -2.08 -20.25 -9.01
N GLU A 119 -1.29 -19.18 -8.91
CA GLU A 119 -1.61 -17.87 -9.50
C GLU A 119 -1.72 -17.94 -11.02
N LEU A 120 -0.86 -18.71 -11.69
CA LEU A 120 -0.98 -18.91 -13.14
C LEU A 120 -2.29 -19.62 -13.50
N PHE A 121 -2.68 -20.66 -12.76
CA PHE A 121 -3.96 -21.31 -13.00
C PHE A 121 -5.15 -20.40 -12.73
N HIS A 122 -5.09 -19.60 -11.66
CA HIS A 122 -6.16 -18.69 -11.28
C HIS A 122 -6.33 -17.54 -12.28
N SER A 123 -5.22 -16.93 -12.71
CA SER A 123 -5.26 -15.82 -13.68
C SER A 123 -5.64 -16.25 -15.09
N SER A 124 -5.31 -17.48 -15.49
CA SER A 124 -5.67 -18.01 -16.82
C SER A 124 -7.05 -18.67 -16.85
N GLU A 125 -7.53 -19.23 -15.74
CA GLU A 125 -8.71 -20.10 -15.66
C GLU A 125 -8.65 -21.31 -16.64
N LEU A 126 -7.44 -21.70 -17.06
CA LEU A 126 -7.23 -22.74 -18.07
C LEU A 126 -6.86 -24.11 -17.47
N VAL A 127 -7.03 -25.13 -18.31
CA VAL A 127 -6.41 -26.44 -18.11
C VAL A 127 -5.00 -26.41 -18.70
N LEU A 128 -3.98 -26.63 -17.88
CA LEU A 128 -2.57 -26.50 -18.30
C LEU A 128 -1.80 -27.82 -18.12
N THR A 129 -0.77 -27.99 -18.95
CA THR A 129 0.21 -29.07 -18.78
C THR A 129 1.44 -28.56 -18.01
N PRO A 130 2.24 -29.45 -17.38
CA PRO A 130 3.47 -29.05 -16.70
C PRO A 130 4.44 -28.26 -17.58
N ALA A 131 4.46 -28.51 -18.90
CA ALA A 131 5.33 -27.81 -19.83
C ALA A 131 4.89 -26.35 -20.04
N VAL A 132 3.60 -26.12 -20.20
CA VAL A 132 3.05 -24.76 -20.34
C VAL A 132 3.23 -23.98 -19.04
N VAL A 133 2.99 -24.60 -17.88
CA VAL A 133 3.20 -23.96 -16.59
C VAL A 133 4.68 -23.58 -16.42
N ALA A 134 5.60 -24.52 -16.65
CA ALA A 134 7.04 -24.30 -16.54
C ALA A 134 7.55 -23.15 -17.42
N LEU A 135 7.05 -23.07 -18.65
CA LEU A 135 7.38 -21.99 -19.58
C LEU A 135 6.95 -20.62 -19.05
N ASN A 136 5.78 -20.50 -18.44
CA ASN A 136 5.21 -19.21 -18.02
C ASN A 136 5.73 -18.72 -16.66
N ILE A 137 6.37 -19.58 -15.86
CA ILE A 137 6.93 -19.22 -14.55
C ILE A 137 8.46 -19.28 -14.51
N ASP A 138 9.11 -19.44 -15.67
CA ASP A 138 10.57 -19.57 -15.82
C ASP A 138 11.19 -20.65 -14.92
N ARG A 139 10.62 -21.86 -14.93
CA ARG A 139 11.10 -23.02 -14.15
C ARG A 139 11.23 -24.26 -15.02
N SER A 140 11.91 -25.28 -14.50
CA SER A 140 12.01 -26.55 -15.22
C SER A 140 10.71 -27.35 -15.14
N ARG A 141 10.38 -28.07 -16.21
CA ARG A 141 9.21 -28.93 -16.31
C ARG A 141 9.20 -30.00 -15.21
N GLU A 142 10.35 -30.57 -14.88
CA GLU A 142 10.52 -31.59 -13.85
C GLU A 142 10.20 -31.03 -12.46
N ALA A 143 10.65 -29.81 -12.17
CA ALA A 143 10.36 -29.13 -10.90
C ALA A 143 8.87 -28.83 -10.77
N VAL A 144 8.25 -28.29 -11.82
CA VAL A 144 6.81 -28.03 -11.88
C VAL A 144 6.00 -29.31 -11.72
N ASN A 145 6.38 -30.40 -12.40
CA ASN A 145 5.65 -31.66 -12.31
C ASN A 145 5.65 -32.26 -10.89
N ARG A 146 6.79 -32.14 -10.16
CA ARG A 146 6.85 -32.55 -8.75
C ARG A 146 5.93 -31.71 -7.87
N ARG A 147 5.85 -30.40 -8.11
CA ARG A 147 4.98 -29.51 -7.33
C ARG A 147 3.50 -29.69 -7.65
N LEU A 148 3.14 -29.83 -8.93
CA LEU A 148 1.78 -30.17 -9.35
C LEU A 148 1.28 -31.46 -8.72
N THR A 149 2.15 -32.46 -8.55
CA THR A 149 1.80 -33.68 -7.82
C THR A 149 1.53 -33.38 -6.35
N ALA A 150 2.42 -32.66 -5.67
CA ALA A 150 2.23 -32.30 -4.26
C ALA A 150 1.00 -31.40 -3.99
N LEU A 151 0.66 -30.51 -4.93
CA LEU A 151 -0.53 -29.66 -4.91
C LEU A 151 -1.80 -30.48 -5.16
N ALA A 152 -1.73 -31.47 -6.06
CA ALA A 152 -2.84 -32.38 -6.34
C ALA A 152 -3.14 -33.32 -5.16
N ASP A 153 -2.09 -33.80 -4.47
CA ASP A 153 -2.23 -34.64 -3.27
C ASP A 153 -2.94 -33.92 -2.10
N ARG A 154 -3.17 -32.61 -2.23
CA ARG A 154 -3.82 -31.75 -1.23
C ARG A 154 -5.01 -31.00 -1.81
N ASP A 155 -5.52 -31.48 -2.94
CA ASP A 155 -6.72 -30.96 -3.60
C ASP A 155 -6.67 -29.48 -3.96
N LEU A 156 -5.49 -28.86 -4.07
CA LEU A 156 -5.35 -27.46 -4.52
C LEU A 156 -5.42 -27.34 -6.04
N VAL A 157 -5.04 -28.40 -6.74
CA VAL A 157 -5.23 -28.59 -8.18
C VAL A 157 -5.75 -30.00 -8.42
N GLU A 158 -6.45 -30.23 -9.52
CA GLU A 158 -6.94 -31.56 -9.91
C GLU A 158 -6.38 -31.97 -11.27
N ARG A 159 -6.24 -33.29 -11.48
CA ARG A 159 -5.89 -33.86 -12.79
C ARG A 159 -7.16 -34.14 -13.57
N VAL A 160 -7.46 -33.31 -14.56
CA VAL A 160 -8.64 -33.49 -15.43
C VAL A 160 -8.41 -34.58 -16.48
N GLU A 161 -7.16 -34.73 -16.94
CA GLU A 161 -6.73 -35.80 -17.85
C GLU A 161 -5.24 -36.11 -17.58
N ARG A 162 -4.72 -37.15 -18.24
CA ARG A 162 -3.30 -37.52 -18.12
C ARG A 162 -2.38 -36.35 -18.45
N GLY A 163 -1.72 -35.80 -17.43
CA GLY A 163 -0.76 -34.70 -17.56
C GLY A 163 -1.39 -33.32 -17.76
N LYS A 164 -2.69 -33.17 -17.54
CA LYS A 164 -3.42 -31.89 -17.60
C LYS A 164 -4.03 -31.58 -16.24
N TYR A 165 -3.84 -30.37 -15.76
CA TYR A 165 -4.27 -29.93 -14.44
C TYR A 165 -5.17 -28.71 -14.53
N ARG A 166 -5.99 -28.51 -13.50
CA ARG A 166 -6.82 -27.32 -13.30
C ARG A 166 -6.81 -26.93 -11.81
N LEU A 167 -7.03 -25.65 -11.51
CA LEU A 167 -7.31 -25.19 -10.16
C LEU A 167 -8.62 -25.77 -9.62
N THR A 168 -8.64 -26.16 -8.35
CA THR A 168 -9.87 -26.57 -7.67
C THR A 168 -10.53 -25.40 -6.94
N PRO A 169 -11.80 -25.55 -6.49
CA PRO A 169 -12.42 -24.59 -5.57
C PRO A 169 -11.64 -24.40 -4.25
N LEU A 170 -10.85 -25.39 -3.83
CA LEU A 170 -10.00 -25.28 -2.64
C LEU A 170 -8.77 -24.40 -2.91
N GLY A 171 -8.12 -24.59 -4.08
CA GLY A 171 -7.02 -23.74 -4.53
C GLY A 171 -7.44 -22.28 -4.71
N GLU A 172 -8.64 -22.06 -5.24
CA GLU A 172 -9.26 -20.74 -5.35
C GLU A 172 -9.45 -20.07 -3.97
N GLN A 173 -9.96 -20.82 -2.99
CA GLN A 173 -10.14 -20.32 -1.62
C GLN A 173 -8.80 -20.00 -0.95
N TYR A 174 -7.77 -20.81 -1.19
CA TYR A 174 -6.42 -20.56 -0.73
C TYR A 174 -5.88 -19.23 -1.26
N LEU A 175 -5.95 -18.99 -2.58
CA LEU A 175 -5.46 -17.76 -3.20
C LEU A 175 -6.21 -16.51 -2.74
N ARG A 176 -7.50 -16.64 -2.44
CA ARG A 176 -8.35 -15.55 -1.90
C ARG A 176 -8.14 -15.32 -0.39
N GLY A 177 -7.23 -16.05 0.27
CA GLY A 177 -6.99 -15.94 1.70
C GLY A 177 -8.16 -16.41 2.57
N ARG A 178 -9.08 -17.22 2.02
CA ARG A 178 -10.27 -17.72 2.71
C ARG A 178 -10.06 -19.12 3.31
N LEU A 179 -8.87 -19.68 3.15
CA LEU A 179 -8.52 -21.00 3.67
C LEU A 179 -7.65 -20.88 4.92
N HIS A 180 -8.02 -21.57 6.00
CA HIS A 180 -7.13 -21.74 7.16
C HIS A 180 -6.07 -22.80 6.82
N VAL A 181 -4.80 -22.37 6.79
CA VAL A 181 -3.63 -23.16 6.35
C VAL A 181 -3.47 -24.48 7.13
N SER A 182 -3.88 -24.48 8.40
CA SER A 182 -3.89 -25.67 9.27
C SER A 182 -4.73 -26.84 8.71
N MET A 183 -5.67 -26.57 7.81
CA MET A 183 -6.48 -27.59 7.15
C MET A 183 -5.72 -28.34 6.04
N LEU A 184 -4.72 -27.73 5.41
CA LEU A 184 -3.89 -28.36 4.36
C LEU A 184 -2.82 -29.32 4.92
N THR A 185 -2.62 -29.32 6.23
CA THR A 185 -1.57 -30.10 6.89
C THR A 185 -2.02 -31.53 7.23
N ARG A 186 -3.33 -31.86 7.14
CA ARG A 186 -3.88 -33.09 7.77
C ARG A 186 -4.50 -34.15 6.83
N GLN A 187 -4.82 -33.87 5.57
CA GLN A 187 -5.61 -34.82 4.75
C GLN A 187 -4.84 -35.97 4.07
N GLY A 188 -3.50 -35.99 4.10
CA GLY A 188 -2.71 -37.01 3.39
C GLY A 188 -2.72 -38.44 3.97
N LYS A 189 -3.44 -38.72 5.08
CA LYS A 189 -3.34 -40.02 5.77
C LYS A 189 -4.64 -40.78 6.06
N GLU A 190 -5.81 -40.16 5.91
CA GLU A 190 -7.08 -40.80 6.34
C GLU A 190 -7.93 -41.37 5.18
N SER A 191 -7.77 -40.88 3.95
CA SER A 191 -8.70 -41.22 2.84
C SER A 191 -8.44 -42.55 2.12
N ASN A 192 -7.35 -43.27 2.40
CA ASN A 192 -7.00 -44.47 1.62
C ASN A 192 -6.86 -45.76 2.46
N ARG A 193 -7.60 -45.87 3.57
CA ARG A 193 -7.75 -47.16 4.25
C ARG A 193 -9.03 -47.80 3.72
N PRO A 194 -8.97 -48.90 2.92
CA PRO A 194 -10.17 -49.65 2.62
C PRO A 194 -10.73 -50.16 3.95
N GLU A 195 -12.04 -49.97 4.16
CA GLU A 195 -12.78 -50.55 5.26
C GLU A 195 -12.48 -52.04 5.30
N ARG A 196 -11.85 -52.50 6.39
CA ARG A 196 -11.74 -53.93 6.64
C ARG A 196 -13.13 -54.38 7.06
N GLU A 197 -13.79 -55.16 6.21
CA GLU A 197 -14.97 -55.92 6.62
C GLU A 197 -14.63 -56.74 7.88
N PRO A 198 -15.49 -56.70 8.91
CA PRO A 198 -15.31 -57.55 10.08
C PRO A 198 -15.41 -59.03 9.66
N PRO A 199 -14.62 -59.94 10.26
CA PRO A 199 -14.70 -61.35 9.94
C PRO A 199 -16.09 -61.88 10.30
N ALA A 200 -16.72 -62.61 9.37
CA ALA A 200 -17.95 -63.34 9.65
C ALA A 200 -17.67 -64.43 10.68
N GLU A 201 -18.32 -64.34 11.84
CA GLU A 201 -18.32 -65.41 12.84
C GLU A 201 -18.99 -66.66 12.25
N ARG A 202 -18.25 -67.78 12.24
CA ARG A 202 -18.75 -69.15 12.20
C ARG A 202 -18.00 -69.97 13.24
#